data_AF-A0AAN5YXN2-F1
#
_entry.id   AF-A0AAN5YXN2-F1
#
_cell.length_a   1.000
_cell.length_b   1.000
_cell.length_c   1.000
_cell.angle_alpha   90.00
_cell.angle_beta   90.00
_cell.angle_gamma   90.00
#
_symmetry.space_group_name_H-M   'P 1'
#
loop_
_entity.id
_entity.type
_entity.pdbx_description
1 polymer ?
#
loop_
_entity_poly.entity_id
_entity_poly.type
_entity_poly.pdbx_seq_one_letter_code
_entity_poly.pdbx_strand_id
1 'polypeptide(L)'
;MESSDIRESYDFDGKEKRIAQTLLDNCPPLWKGAQSSSGLDCLIVLLRRIYSCFLTTTKGITKDLGWISTSEAKNPILGHAWHVFGDSPEDVSRATKDREKLEEALTSLSINPSASFEDLCTSTLMNETFWAQDVFCLTRVPFDAVTGERPNLSPDEIVELSTLELDRSKTPGAVLQDVVDESFGLRTWKGTQLALIPSNPWIVRVDYRADSNGGESLDINAFEQMHLPIWRQREDKSNICLEQVGITTYFLMAVVYLRGDTGRDYVRKYHAAGSNIIWIHMVCSTVAWI
;
A
#
# COMPACT_ATOMS: atom_id res chain seq x y z
N MET A 1 16.88 3.14 -26.83
CA MET A 1 16.95 2.25 -25.66
C MET A 1 15.53 1.75 -25.50
N GLU A 2 15.30 0.43 -25.56
CA GLU A 2 13.95 -0.12 -25.36
C GLU A 2 13.45 0.27 -23.96
N SER A 3 12.20 0.67 -23.86
CA SER A 3 11.58 1.04 -22.58
C SER A 3 11.59 -0.18 -21.67
N SER A 4 11.95 0.02 -20.40
CA SER A 4 11.81 -1.01 -19.37
C SER A 4 10.40 -1.07 -18.79
N ASP A 5 9.49 -0.18 -19.19
CA ASP A 5 8.11 -0.19 -18.70
C ASP A 5 7.36 -1.44 -19.21
N ILE A 6 6.87 -2.24 -18.27
CA ILE A 6 6.17 -3.49 -18.57
C ILE A 6 4.85 -3.26 -19.34
N ARG A 7 4.29 -2.05 -19.27
CA ARG A 7 3.05 -1.68 -19.98
C ARG A 7 3.26 -1.48 -21.48
N GLU A 8 4.49 -1.18 -21.90
CA GLU A 8 4.83 -1.04 -23.32
C GLU A 8 5.16 -2.39 -23.97
N SER A 9 5.49 -3.40 -23.16
CA SER A 9 6.01 -4.68 -23.63
C SER A 9 5.01 -5.84 -23.56
N TYR A 10 3.90 -5.70 -22.83
CA TYR A 10 2.96 -6.79 -22.59
C TYR A 10 1.50 -6.35 -22.71
N ASP A 11 0.66 -7.20 -23.32
CA ASP A 11 -0.79 -7.00 -23.37
C ASP A 11 -1.46 -7.40 -22.04
N PHE A 12 -1.91 -6.39 -21.29
CA PHE A 12 -2.58 -6.55 -20.00
C PHE A 12 -4.06 -6.95 -20.11
N ASP A 13 -4.66 -6.81 -21.28
CA ASP A 13 -6.03 -7.24 -21.54
C ASP A 13 -6.08 -8.64 -22.20
N GLY A 14 -4.93 -9.16 -22.61
CA GLY A 14 -4.79 -10.44 -23.31
C GLY A 14 -4.06 -11.54 -22.53
N LYS A 15 -3.39 -12.42 -23.29
CA LYS A 15 -2.78 -13.66 -22.78
C LYS A 15 -1.52 -13.41 -21.93
N GLU A 16 -0.91 -12.24 -22.07
CA GLU A 16 0.38 -11.88 -21.46
C GLU A 16 0.23 -11.27 -20.06
N LYS A 17 -0.99 -10.91 -19.68
CA LYS A 17 -1.35 -10.42 -18.33
C LYS A 17 -0.72 -11.23 -17.19
N ARG A 18 -0.77 -12.56 -17.27
CA ARG A 18 -0.18 -13.45 -16.24
C ARG A 18 1.36 -13.38 -16.21
N ILE A 19 1.98 -13.18 -17.37
CA ILE A 19 3.44 -13.02 -17.48
C ILE A 19 3.84 -11.69 -16.83
N ALA A 20 3.16 -10.61 -17.19
CA ALA A 20 3.40 -9.29 -16.61
C ALA A 20 3.24 -9.30 -15.08
N GLN A 21 2.17 -9.95 -14.60
CA GLN A 21 1.93 -10.15 -13.17
C GLN A 21 3.08 -10.91 -12.49
N THR A 22 3.55 -12.00 -13.11
CA THR A 22 4.65 -12.82 -12.58
C THR A 22 5.94 -12.01 -12.47
N LEU A 23 6.22 -11.14 -13.45
CA LEU A 23 7.40 -10.27 -13.43
C LEU A 23 7.31 -9.20 -12.33
N LEU A 24 6.15 -8.59 -12.12
CA LEU A 24 5.93 -7.65 -11.03
C LEU A 24 6.13 -8.31 -9.65
N ASP A 25 5.64 -9.54 -9.49
CA ASP A 25 5.75 -10.26 -8.22
C ASP A 25 7.15 -10.84 -7.95
N ASN A 26 7.83 -11.37 -8.97
CA ASN A 26 9.02 -12.21 -8.75
C ASN A 26 10.34 -11.54 -9.10
N CYS A 27 10.33 -10.39 -9.76
CA CYS A 27 11.55 -9.66 -10.13
C CYS A 27 11.68 -8.38 -9.28
N PRO A 28 12.43 -8.42 -8.16
CA PRO A 28 12.71 -7.24 -7.35
C PRO A 28 13.68 -6.28 -8.07
N PRO A 29 13.76 -5.00 -7.66
CA PRO A 29 14.71 -4.04 -8.23
C PRO A 29 16.16 -4.42 -7.89
N LEU A 30 16.82 -5.13 -8.80
CA LEU A 30 18.24 -5.49 -8.69
C LEU A 30 19.09 -4.48 -9.46
N TRP A 31 20.02 -3.83 -8.77
CA TRP A 31 20.90 -2.80 -9.34
C TRP A 31 22.31 -2.86 -8.72
N LYS A 32 23.30 -2.23 -9.37
CA LYS A 32 24.70 -2.19 -8.90
C LYS A 32 24.81 -1.33 -7.64
N GLY A 33 24.80 -1.98 -6.48
CA GLY A 33 24.81 -1.30 -5.18
C GLY A 33 23.71 -1.79 -4.24
N ALA A 34 22.82 -2.66 -4.71
CA ALA A 34 21.83 -3.39 -3.91
C ALA A 34 22.50 -4.43 -2.98
N GLN A 35 23.38 -3.98 -2.07
CA GLN A 35 23.95 -4.82 -1.01
C GLN A 35 23.03 -4.91 0.23
N SER A 36 21.99 -4.06 0.27
CA SER A 36 21.02 -3.96 1.36
C SER A 36 19.71 -3.38 0.85
N SER A 37 18.58 -3.91 1.33
CA SER A 37 17.25 -3.34 1.08
C SER A 37 17.16 -1.90 1.62
N SER A 38 16.98 -0.92 0.73
CA SER A 38 16.70 0.47 1.11
C SER A 38 15.20 0.71 1.27
N GLY A 39 14.82 1.80 1.94
CA GLY A 39 13.41 2.19 2.08
C GLY A 39 12.72 2.37 0.73
N LEU A 40 13.43 2.94 -0.25
CA LEU A 40 12.94 3.08 -1.62
C LEU A 40 12.77 1.71 -2.31
N ASP A 41 13.68 0.75 -2.10
CA ASP A 41 13.51 -0.60 -2.66
C ASP A 41 12.29 -1.31 -2.05
N CYS A 42 12.07 -1.18 -0.74
CA CYS A 42 10.87 -1.71 -0.08
C CYS A 42 9.59 -1.11 -0.67
N LEU A 43 9.58 0.20 -0.90
CA LEU A 43 8.45 0.91 -1.48
C LEU A 43 8.18 0.47 -2.92
N ILE A 44 9.21 0.34 -3.75
CA ILE A 44 9.07 -0.18 -5.12
C ILE A 44 8.53 -1.61 -5.11
N VAL A 45 9.04 -2.49 -4.25
CA VAL A 45 8.55 -3.87 -4.13
C VAL A 45 7.08 -3.91 -3.67
N LEU A 46 6.68 -3.04 -2.75
CA LEU A 46 5.29 -2.91 -2.31
C LEU A 46 4.39 -2.44 -3.46
N LEU A 47 4.74 -1.34 -4.13
CA LEU A 47 3.96 -0.82 -5.28
C LEU A 47 3.83 -1.85 -6.40
N ARG A 48 4.88 -2.61 -6.69
CA ARG A 48 4.83 -3.72 -7.65
C ARG A 48 3.84 -4.81 -7.26
N ARG A 49 3.79 -5.16 -5.97
CA ARG A 49 2.83 -6.13 -5.47
C ARG A 49 1.40 -5.63 -5.64
N ILE A 50 1.20 -4.36 -5.31
CA ILE A 50 -0.06 -3.65 -5.47
C ILE A 50 -0.51 -3.68 -6.95
N TYR A 51 0.37 -3.33 -7.87
CA TYR A 51 0.11 -3.36 -9.30
C TYR A 51 -0.18 -4.77 -9.83
N SER A 52 0.56 -5.78 -9.37
CA SER A 52 0.28 -7.19 -9.68
C SER A 52 -1.15 -7.58 -9.29
N CYS A 53 -1.59 -7.18 -8.09
CA CYS A 53 -2.96 -7.40 -7.64
C CYS A 53 -3.97 -6.64 -8.51
N PHE A 54 -3.71 -5.38 -8.87
CA PHE A 54 -4.59 -4.61 -9.76
C PHE A 54 -4.79 -5.29 -11.10
N LEU A 55 -3.71 -5.80 -11.69
CA LEU A 55 -3.77 -6.59 -12.92
C LEU A 55 -4.82 -7.67 -12.75
N THR A 56 -4.83 -8.46 -11.67
CA THR A 56 -5.82 -9.54 -11.51
C THR A 56 -7.27 -9.09 -11.38
N THR A 57 -7.54 -7.96 -10.73
CA THR A 57 -8.89 -7.60 -10.27
C THR A 57 -9.67 -6.71 -11.25
N THR A 58 -8.97 -6.01 -12.15
CA THR A 58 -9.59 -4.98 -12.99
C THR A 58 -9.44 -5.32 -14.47
N LYS A 59 -10.53 -5.19 -15.24
CA LYS A 59 -10.50 -5.24 -16.72
C LYS A 59 -10.27 -3.81 -17.23
N GLY A 60 -9.36 -3.57 -18.17
CA GLY A 60 -9.16 -2.23 -18.73
C GLY A 60 -8.44 -1.23 -17.82
N ILE A 61 -7.44 -1.69 -17.04
CA ILE A 61 -6.67 -0.89 -16.06
C ILE A 61 -6.14 0.43 -16.62
N THR A 62 -5.71 0.43 -17.87
CA THR A 62 -5.15 1.61 -18.54
C THR A 62 -6.20 2.61 -19.01
N LYS A 63 -7.47 2.20 -19.16
CA LYS A 63 -8.58 3.07 -19.59
C LYS A 63 -9.37 3.68 -18.42
N ASP A 64 -9.41 3.00 -17.28
CA ASP A 64 -10.29 3.37 -16.17
C ASP A 64 -9.60 4.19 -15.06
N LEU A 65 -8.28 4.39 -15.13
CA LEU A 65 -7.50 5.00 -14.03
C LEU A 65 -6.73 6.25 -14.50
N GLY A 66 -7.46 7.26 -14.98
CA GLY A 66 -6.88 8.55 -15.42
C GLY A 66 -6.05 9.28 -14.35
N TRP A 67 -6.21 8.91 -13.07
CA TRP A 67 -5.37 9.42 -11.99
C TRP A 67 -3.94 8.87 -12.02
N ILE A 68 -3.71 7.66 -12.57
CA ILE A 68 -2.38 7.01 -12.58
C ILE A 68 -1.40 7.83 -13.41
N SER A 69 -1.76 8.22 -14.63
CA SER A 69 -0.85 8.99 -15.50
C SER A 69 -0.53 10.37 -14.91
N THR A 70 -1.52 11.03 -14.32
CA THR A 70 -1.34 12.33 -13.64
C THR A 70 -0.44 12.18 -12.41
N SER A 71 -0.56 11.07 -11.69
CA SER A 71 0.20 10.79 -10.48
C SER A 71 1.64 10.40 -10.79
N GLU A 72 1.87 9.58 -11.81
CA GLU A 72 3.20 9.20 -12.29
C GLU A 72 3.98 10.40 -12.83
N ALA A 73 3.30 11.35 -13.50
CA ALA A 73 3.93 12.58 -13.95
C ALA A 73 4.43 13.47 -12.79
N LYS A 74 3.79 13.37 -11.61
CA LYS A 74 4.18 14.11 -10.40
C LYS A 74 5.14 13.32 -9.51
N ASN A 75 5.00 12.00 -9.45
CA ASN A 75 5.73 11.12 -8.56
C ASN A 75 6.46 10.04 -9.37
N PRO A 76 7.78 10.20 -9.61
CA PRO A 76 8.54 9.28 -10.46
C PRO A 76 8.68 7.87 -9.86
N ILE A 77 8.44 7.68 -8.55
CA ILE A 77 8.46 6.35 -7.90
C ILE A 77 7.38 5.45 -8.51
N LEU A 78 6.19 6.00 -8.77
CA LEU A 78 5.03 5.26 -9.29
C LEU A 78 5.33 4.69 -10.69
N GLY A 79 5.93 5.51 -11.56
CA GLY A 79 6.36 5.08 -12.89
C GLY A 79 7.47 4.02 -12.83
N HIS A 80 8.47 4.25 -11.98
CA HIS A 80 9.60 3.33 -11.82
C HIS A 80 9.16 1.93 -11.34
N ALA A 81 8.11 1.84 -10.53
CA ALA A 81 7.58 0.57 -10.07
C ALA A 81 7.04 -0.33 -11.21
N TRP A 82 6.73 0.22 -12.38
CA TRP A 82 6.35 -0.56 -13.57
C TRP A 82 7.52 -1.17 -14.34
N HIS A 83 8.78 -0.85 -14.00
CA HIS A 83 9.92 -1.32 -14.78
C HIS A 83 10.13 -2.84 -14.67
N VAL A 84 10.63 -3.48 -15.73
CA VAL A 84 11.06 -4.88 -15.71
C VAL A 84 12.49 -4.96 -15.16
N PHE A 85 12.63 -5.70 -14.05
CA PHE A 85 13.91 -6.03 -13.44
C PHE A 85 14.31 -7.46 -13.76
N GLY A 86 15.61 -7.73 -13.80
CA GLY A 86 16.18 -9.04 -14.08
C GLY A 86 17.53 -9.22 -13.41
N ASP A 87 18.04 -10.45 -13.43
CA ASP A 87 19.32 -10.83 -12.85
C ASP A 87 20.47 -10.86 -13.88
N SER A 88 20.15 -10.72 -15.18
CA SER A 88 21.16 -10.64 -16.23
C SER A 88 22.03 -9.38 -16.06
N PRO A 89 23.32 -9.42 -16.45
CA PRO A 89 24.19 -8.25 -16.39
C PRO A 89 23.62 -7.02 -17.11
N GLU A 90 22.93 -7.23 -18.23
CA GLU A 90 22.27 -6.19 -19.02
C GLU A 90 21.10 -5.58 -18.26
N ASP A 91 20.26 -6.41 -17.63
CA ASP A 91 19.11 -5.95 -16.85
C ASP A 91 19.55 -5.18 -15.60
N VAL A 92 20.55 -5.69 -14.87
CA VAL A 92 21.12 -5.01 -13.70
C VAL A 92 21.75 -3.67 -14.10
N SER A 93 22.43 -3.61 -15.24
CA SER A 93 23.01 -2.37 -15.79
C SER A 93 21.93 -1.34 -16.14
N ARG A 94 20.83 -1.78 -16.76
CA ARG A 94 19.68 -0.92 -17.08
C ARG A 94 18.99 -0.41 -15.82
N ALA A 95 18.68 -1.32 -14.88
CA ALA A 95 18.07 -0.98 -13.59
C ALA A 95 18.92 -0.01 -12.77
N THR A 96 20.25 -0.12 -12.84
CA THR A 96 21.17 0.85 -12.20
C THR A 96 20.98 2.26 -12.77
N LYS A 97 20.96 2.40 -14.11
CA LYS A 97 20.75 3.71 -14.75
C LYS A 97 19.38 4.29 -14.47
N ASP A 98 18.35 3.45 -14.44
CA ASP A 98 17.00 3.88 -14.11
C ASP A 98 16.89 4.31 -12.65
N ARG A 99 17.61 3.62 -11.75
CA ARG A 99 17.72 3.99 -10.34
C ARG A 99 18.40 5.35 -10.17
N GLU A 100 19.54 5.57 -10.82
CA GLU A 100 20.25 6.86 -10.78
C GLU A 100 19.35 8.02 -11.23
N LYS A 101 18.60 7.84 -12.33
CA LYS A 101 17.62 8.84 -12.80
C LYS A 101 16.50 9.09 -11.81
N LEU A 102 15.98 8.04 -11.17
CA LEU A 102 14.95 8.17 -10.14
C LEU A 102 15.48 8.97 -8.95
N GLU A 103 16.68 8.67 -8.47
CA GLU A 103 17.30 9.36 -7.34
C GLU A 103 17.56 10.85 -7.65
N GLU A 104 18.00 11.16 -8.87
CA GLU A 104 18.15 12.55 -9.34
C GLU A 104 16.81 13.29 -9.38
N ALA A 105 15.75 12.65 -9.90
CA ALA A 105 14.41 13.22 -9.95
C ALA A 105 13.84 13.47 -8.54
N LEU A 106 14.02 12.53 -7.61
CA LEU A 106 13.60 12.69 -6.22
C LEU A 106 14.35 13.82 -5.51
N THR A 107 15.66 13.90 -5.73
CA THR A 107 16.48 14.99 -5.16
C THR A 107 16.01 16.35 -5.68
N SER A 108 15.65 16.44 -6.96
CA SER A 108 15.09 17.66 -7.57
C SER A 108 13.74 18.07 -6.96
N LEU A 109 12.98 17.11 -6.43
CA LEU A 109 11.75 17.32 -5.67
C LEU A 109 12.00 17.53 -4.17
N SER A 110 13.25 17.70 -3.74
CA SER A 110 13.65 17.81 -2.33
C SER A 110 13.30 16.58 -1.48
N ILE A 111 13.23 15.40 -2.10
CA ILE A 111 13.01 14.12 -1.42
C ILE A 111 14.34 13.38 -1.33
N ASN A 112 14.73 12.98 -0.12
CA ASN A 112 15.95 12.20 0.11
C ASN A 112 15.75 10.74 -0.35
N PRO A 113 16.46 10.25 -1.38
CA PRO A 113 16.30 8.87 -1.85
C PRO A 113 16.75 7.79 -0.85
N SER A 114 17.54 8.19 0.15
CA SER A 114 18.00 7.32 1.26
C SER A 114 17.09 7.33 2.48
N ALA A 115 15.97 8.07 2.44
CA ALA A 115 14.99 8.15 3.52
C ALA A 115 14.42 6.77 3.88
N SER A 116 13.80 6.67 5.06
CA SER A 116 13.16 5.43 5.51
C SER A 116 12.00 5.03 4.59
N PHE A 117 11.63 3.75 4.62
CA PHE A 117 10.40 3.33 3.96
C PHE A 117 9.22 4.15 4.47
N GLU A 118 9.13 4.35 5.80
CA GLU A 118 8.09 5.15 6.44
C GLU A 118 8.07 6.56 5.86
N ASP A 119 9.19 7.29 5.90
CA ASP A 119 9.29 8.67 5.39
C ASP A 119 8.85 8.79 3.92
N LEU A 120 9.23 7.83 3.07
CA LEU A 120 8.85 7.84 1.65
C LEU A 120 7.37 7.48 1.47
N CYS A 121 6.88 6.46 2.18
CA CYS A 121 5.52 5.93 2.08
C CYS A 121 4.48 6.91 2.64
N THR A 122 4.80 7.66 3.69
CA THR A 122 3.92 8.65 4.34
C THR A 122 4.20 10.08 3.89
N SER A 123 5.13 10.28 2.94
CA SER A 123 5.40 11.61 2.38
C SER A 123 4.15 12.24 1.77
N THR A 124 4.05 13.57 1.85
CA THR A 124 2.97 14.32 1.19
C THR A 124 2.89 14.00 -0.30
N LEU A 125 4.03 13.82 -0.99
CA LEU A 125 4.04 13.39 -2.40
C LEU A 125 3.29 12.06 -2.58
N MET A 126 3.57 11.06 -1.75
CA MET A 126 2.92 9.75 -1.85
C MET A 126 1.44 9.81 -1.45
N ASN A 127 1.10 10.59 -0.43
CA ASN A 127 -0.28 10.78 -0.02
C ASN A 127 -1.12 11.43 -1.12
N GLU A 128 -0.62 12.50 -1.73
CA GLU A 128 -1.28 13.22 -2.83
C GLU A 128 -1.43 12.37 -4.11
N THR A 129 -0.37 11.63 -4.47
CA THR A 129 -0.29 10.94 -5.77
C THR A 129 -0.74 9.49 -5.72
N PHE A 130 -0.86 8.89 -4.53
CA PHE A 130 -1.21 7.49 -4.41
C PHE A 130 -2.24 7.21 -3.32
N TRP A 131 -1.94 7.49 -2.06
CA TRP A 131 -2.76 6.97 -0.96
C TRP A 131 -4.11 7.68 -0.75
N ALA A 132 -4.24 8.95 -1.13
CA ALA A 132 -5.50 9.69 -1.03
C ALA A 132 -6.45 9.44 -2.20
N GLN A 133 -6.11 8.56 -3.14
CA GLN A 133 -7.00 8.18 -4.23
C GLN A 133 -8.16 7.34 -3.68
N ASP A 134 -9.39 7.63 -4.13
CA ASP A 134 -10.63 7.01 -3.61
C ASP A 134 -10.60 5.47 -3.53
N VAL A 135 -9.85 4.83 -4.43
CA VAL A 135 -9.70 3.36 -4.47
C VAL A 135 -8.90 2.79 -3.28
N PHE A 136 -8.18 3.62 -2.50
CA PHE A 136 -7.43 3.21 -1.31
C PHE A 136 -8.02 3.76 0.00
N CYS A 137 -8.95 4.71 -0.08
CA CYS A 137 -9.56 5.30 1.09
C CYS A 137 -10.43 4.28 1.82
N LEU A 138 -10.27 4.10 3.13
CA LEU A 138 -11.01 3.14 3.96
C LEU A 138 -12.51 3.47 4.04
N THR A 139 -12.83 4.74 3.88
CA THR A 139 -14.19 5.27 3.92
C THR A 139 -14.56 5.83 2.56
N ARG A 140 -15.87 5.87 2.28
CA ARG A 140 -16.39 6.77 1.24
C ARG A 140 -16.10 8.22 1.64
N VAL A 141 -16.29 9.15 0.71
CA VAL A 141 -16.14 10.59 0.97
C VAL A 141 -16.87 10.96 2.26
N PRO A 142 -16.14 11.38 3.32
CA PRO A 142 -16.75 11.76 4.58
C PRO A 142 -17.71 12.93 4.42
N PHE A 143 -18.64 13.08 5.35
CA PHE A 143 -19.46 14.28 5.48
C PHE A 143 -19.63 14.65 6.95
N ASP A 144 -19.78 15.94 7.20
CA ASP A 144 -20.11 16.47 8.52
C ASP A 144 -21.52 15.99 8.90
N ALA A 145 -21.65 15.39 10.09
CA ALA A 145 -22.88 14.79 10.56
C ALA A 145 -23.95 15.83 10.94
N VAL A 146 -23.55 17.07 11.18
CA VAL A 146 -24.42 18.19 11.57
C VAL A 146 -24.86 18.97 10.33
N THR A 147 -23.94 19.32 9.44
CA THR A 147 -24.24 20.16 8.27
C THR A 147 -24.60 19.32 7.03
N GLY A 148 -24.18 18.06 6.97
CA GLY A 148 -24.29 17.21 5.79
C GLY A 148 -23.30 17.59 4.67
N GLU A 149 -22.44 18.58 4.89
CA GLU A 149 -21.48 19.04 3.89
C GLU A 149 -20.21 18.18 3.89
N ARG A 150 -19.52 18.16 2.75
CA ARG A 150 -18.22 17.48 2.66
C ARG A 150 -17.16 18.32 3.37
N PRO A 151 -16.44 17.78 4.36
CA PRO A 151 -15.32 18.50 4.96
C PRO A 151 -14.23 18.71 3.92
N ASN A 152 -13.56 19.87 4.00
CA ASN A 152 -12.38 20.14 3.19
C ASN A 152 -11.15 19.49 3.83
N LEU A 153 -10.93 18.21 3.50
CA LEU A 153 -9.80 17.43 4.01
C LEU A 153 -8.62 17.49 3.03
N SER A 154 -7.43 17.72 3.56
CA SER A 154 -6.19 17.56 2.79
C SER A 154 -5.90 16.08 2.47
N PRO A 155 -5.06 15.79 1.45
CA PRO A 155 -4.65 14.42 1.14
C PRO A 155 -4.02 13.69 2.33
N ASP A 156 -3.22 14.38 3.14
CA ASP A 156 -2.62 13.82 4.35
C ASP A 156 -3.70 13.44 5.39
N GLU A 157 -4.76 14.24 5.55
CA GLU A 157 -5.89 13.93 6.45
C GLU A 157 -6.76 12.78 5.95
N ILE A 158 -6.99 12.69 4.63
CA ILE A 158 -7.71 11.57 4.02
C ILE A 158 -6.96 10.26 4.28
N VAL A 159 -5.64 10.31 4.13
CA VAL A 159 -4.72 9.21 4.38
C VAL A 159 -4.73 8.81 5.85
N GLU A 160 -4.68 9.78 6.76
CA GLU A 160 -4.73 9.57 8.22
C GLU A 160 -6.05 8.87 8.62
N LEU A 161 -7.19 9.35 8.09
CA LEU A 161 -8.50 8.71 8.30
C LEU A 161 -8.62 7.31 7.67
N SER A 162 -7.77 6.99 6.69
CA SER A 162 -7.80 5.73 5.94
C SER A 162 -6.75 4.71 6.40
N THR A 163 -5.95 5.04 7.41
CA THR A 163 -4.97 4.13 8.02
C THR A 163 -5.49 3.61 9.35
N LEU A 164 -5.45 2.30 9.53
CA LEU A 164 -5.77 1.66 10.80
C LEU A 164 -4.54 1.70 11.71
N GLU A 165 -4.66 2.20 12.94
CA GLU A 165 -3.57 2.17 13.92
C GLU A 165 -3.84 1.06 14.95
N LEU A 166 -3.02 0.01 14.93
CA LEU A 166 -3.02 -1.04 15.95
C LEU A 166 -1.77 -0.90 16.83
N ASP A 167 -1.89 -0.07 17.87
CA ASP A 167 -0.83 0.18 18.84
C ASP A 167 -1.06 -0.62 20.13
N ARG A 168 -0.45 -1.80 20.20
CA ARG A 168 -0.58 -2.69 21.37
C ARG A 168 0.23 -2.22 22.58
N SER A 169 1.11 -1.23 22.40
CA SER A 169 1.77 -0.57 23.53
C SER A 169 0.81 0.35 24.30
N LYS A 170 -0.19 0.91 23.61
CA LYS A 170 -1.24 1.75 24.21
C LYS A 170 -2.43 0.91 24.69
N THR A 171 -2.84 -0.07 23.88
CA THR A 171 -4.00 -0.94 24.18
C THR A 171 -3.58 -2.41 24.13
N PRO A 172 -2.96 -2.93 25.22
CA PRO A 172 -2.58 -4.33 25.29
C PRO A 172 -3.80 -5.24 25.11
N GLY A 173 -3.68 -6.21 24.19
CA GLY A 173 -4.74 -7.17 23.88
C GLY A 173 -5.74 -6.75 22.80
N ALA A 174 -5.63 -5.52 22.26
CA ALA A 174 -6.41 -5.13 21.09
C ALA A 174 -6.13 -6.05 19.89
N VAL A 175 -7.19 -6.41 19.16
CA VAL A 175 -7.08 -7.14 17.90
C VAL A 175 -7.40 -6.23 16.72
N LEU A 176 -6.93 -6.57 15.53
CA LEU A 176 -7.11 -5.75 14.33
C LEU A 176 -8.61 -5.49 14.02
N GLN A 177 -9.46 -6.48 14.24
CA GLN A 177 -10.89 -6.35 13.95
C GLN A 177 -11.57 -5.29 14.84
N ASP A 178 -11.14 -5.12 16.08
CA ASP A 178 -11.68 -4.07 16.96
C ASP A 178 -11.38 -2.68 16.39
N VAL A 179 -10.15 -2.47 15.91
CA VAL A 179 -9.72 -1.22 15.28
C VAL A 179 -10.54 -0.93 14.02
N VAL A 180 -10.85 -1.96 13.24
CA VAL A 180 -11.72 -1.84 12.06
C VAL A 180 -13.13 -1.44 12.47
N ASP A 181 -13.72 -2.11 13.44
CA ASP A 181 -15.10 -1.88 13.86
C ASP A 181 -15.28 -0.47 14.46
N GLU A 182 -14.25 0.06 15.13
CA GLU A 182 -14.21 1.43 15.67
C GLU A 182 -13.93 2.52 14.62
N SER A 183 -13.51 2.14 13.40
CA SER A 183 -13.12 3.11 12.37
C SER A 183 -14.29 3.78 11.67
N PHE A 184 -15.51 3.23 11.79
CA PHE A 184 -16.69 3.66 11.03
C PHE A 184 -17.79 4.25 11.92
N GLY A 185 -18.79 4.88 11.28
CA GLY A 185 -19.91 5.52 11.96
C GLY A 185 -19.63 6.99 12.28
N LEU A 186 -20.18 7.48 13.38
CA LEU A 186 -19.98 8.87 13.81
C LEU A 186 -18.69 8.99 14.61
N ARG A 187 -17.73 9.76 14.11
CA ARG A 187 -16.44 9.99 14.79
C ARG A 187 -16.14 11.48 14.90
N THR A 188 -15.44 11.85 15.96
CA THR A 188 -14.96 13.23 16.12
C THR A 188 -13.57 13.34 15.50
N TRP A 189 -13.42 14.24 14.53
CA TRP A 189 -12.17 14.52 13.84
C TRP A 189 -11.83 16.01 13.93
N LYS A 190 -10.74 16.34 14.63
CA LYS A 190 -10.26 17.72 14.82
C LYS A 190 -11.37 18.72 15.25
N GLY A 191 -12.31 18.25 16.08
CA GLY A 191 -13.43 19.04 16.59
C GLY A 191 -14.73 18.97 15.77
N THR A 192 -14.71 18.31 14.61
CA THR A 192 -15.87 18.12 13.73
C THR A 192 -16.43 16.71 13.87
N GLN A 193 -17.76 16.55 13.92
CA GLN A 193 -18.37 15.23 13.90
C GLN A 193 -18.53 14.76 12.45
N LEU A 194 -17.77 13.74 12.05
CA LEU A 194 -17.81 13.15 10.72
C LEU A 194 -18.61 11.85 10.73
N ALA A 195 -19.40 11.64 9.68
CA ALA A 195 -19.97 10.36 9.34
C ALA A 195 -19.04 9.61 8.37
N LEU A 196 -18.48 8.49 8.85
CA LEU A 196 -17.54 7.65 8.13
C LEU A 196 -18.21 6.36 7.70
N ILE A 197 -18.45 6.22 6.39
CA ILE A 197 -19.10 5.04 5.80
C ILE A 197 -18.01 4.15 5.22
N PRO A 198 -17.97 2.84 5.53
CA PRO A 198 -17.03 1.91 4.91
C PRO A 198 -17.08 1.99 3.38
N SER A 199 -15.91 2.05 2.76
CA SER A 199 -15.76 1.81 1.32
C SER A 199 -15.34 0.35 1.08
N ASN A 200 -14.88 0.07 -0.14
CA ASN A 200 -14.28 -1.21 -0.50
C ASN A 200 -12.90 -0.93 -1.12
N PRO A 201 -11.92 -0.48 -0.30
CA PRO A 201 -10.63 -0.10 -0.83
C PRO A 201 -9.89 -1.31 -1.40
N TRP A 202 -9.02 -1.10 -2.36
CA TRP A 202 -8.18 -2.17 -2.90
C TRP A 202 -7.17 -2.68 -1.88
N ILE A 203 -6.72 -1.79 -0.99
CA ILE A 203 -5.73 -2.05 0.03
C ILE A 203 -6.15 -1.32 1.30
N VAL A 204 -5.95 -1.97 2.44
CA VAL A 204 -6.06 -1.33 3.74
C VAL A 204 -4.67 -1.28 4.36
N ARG A 205 -4.30 -0.09 4.85
CA ARG A 205 -3.02 0.11 5.54
C ARG A 205 -3.23 -0.03 7.04
N VAL A 206 -2.31 -0.73 7.68
CA VAL A 206 -2.30 -0.96 9.11
C VAL A 206 -0.93 -0.58 9.65
N ASP A 207 -0.91 0.42 10.52
CA ASP A 207 0.26 0.78 11.30
C ASP A 207 0.23 -0.05 12.58
N TYR A 208 1.13 -1.04 12.65
CA TYR A 208 1.21 -1.95 13.78
C TYR A 208 2.40 -1.62 14.68
N ARG A 209 2.14 -1.48 15.97
CA ARG A 209 3.18 -1.37 17.00
C ARG A 209 3.01 -2.49 18.03
N ALA A 210 4.06 -3.27 18.18
CA ALA A 210 4.12 -4.33 19.18
C ALA A 210 4.20 -3.74 20.60
N ASP A 211 3.85 -4.56 21.60
CA ASP A 211 4.02 -4.19 23.00
C ASP A 211 5.51 -4.08 23.36
N SER A 212 5.93 -2.90 23.78
CA SER A 212 7.31 -2.59 24.15
C SER A 212 7.75 -3.23 25.47
N ASN A 213 6.82 -3.77 26.27
CA ASN A 213 7.09 -4.39 27.56
C ASN A 213 7.29 -5.91 27.49
N GLY A 214 7.53 -6.47 26.29
CA GLY A 214 7.68 -7.91 26.11
C GLY A 214 6.36 -8.68 26.15
N GLY A 215 5.23 -7.99 25.97
CA GLY A 215 3.95 -8.64 25.70
C GLY A 215 4.00 -9.43 24.39
N GLU A 216 3.14 -10.44 24.25
CA GLU A 216 3.08 -11.29 23.06
C GLU A 216 2.84 -10.43 21.81
N SER A 217 3.78 -10.44 20.86
CA SER A 217 3.53 -9.93 19.51
C SER A 217 2.39 -10.72 18.86
N LEU A 218 1.54 -10.06 18.08
CA LEU A 218 0.57 -10.80 17.26
C LEU A 218 1.33 -11.70 16.29
N ASP A 219 0.90 -12.95 16.19
CA ASP A 219 1.36 -13.82 15.14
C ASP A 219 0.81 -13.33 13.78
N ILE A 220 1.39 -13.85 12.70
CA ILE A 220 0.91 -13.50 11.36
C ILE A 220 -0.55 -13.91 11.12
N ASN A 221 -1.03 -14.94 11.82
CA ASN A 221 -2.40 -15.46 11.69
C ASN A 221 -3.43 -14.44 12.20
N ALA A 222 -3.07 -13.61 13.17
CA ALA A 222 -3.90 -12.50 13.63
C ALA A 222 -4.13 -11.41 12.56
N PHE A 223 -3.34 -11.41 11.50
CA PHE A 223 -3.48 -10.51 10.34
C PHE A 223 -3.95 -11.25 9.07
N GLU A 224 -4.13 -12.58 9.11
CA GLU A 224 -4.45 -13.36 7.92
C GLU A 224 -5.78 -12.98 7.31
N GLN A 225 -6.77 -12.63 8.13
CA GLN A 225 -8.09 -12.22 7.67
C GLN A 225 -8.60 -11.01 8.45
N MET A 226 -9.01 -10.00 7.70
CA MET A 226 -9.63 -8.79 8.22
C MET A 226 -10.93 -8.57 7.47
N HIS A 227 -12.00 -8.22 8.17
CA HIS A 227 -13.31 -8.03 7.57
C HIS A 227 -13.74 -6.56 7.60
N LEU A 228 -13.98 -5.96 6.44
CA LEU A 228 -14.64 -4.66 6.35
C LEU A 228 -16.15 -4.84 6.20
N PRO A 229 -16.99 -4.12 6.96
CA PRO A 229 -18.42 -4.21 6.81
C PRO A 229 -18.89 -3.49 5.54
N ILE A 230 -19.91 -4.03 4.88
CA ILE A 230 -20.58 -3.40 3.74
C ILE A 230 -21.85 -2.76 4.24
N TRP A 231 -21.94 -1.43 4.16
CA TRP A 231 -23.12 -0.68 4.57
C TRP A 231 -23.95 -0.23 3.38
N ARG A 232 -25.28 -0.26 3.54
CA ARG A 232 -26.25 0.26 2.57
C ARG A 232 -27.23 1.18 3.26
N GLN A 233 -27.66 2.22 2.56
CA GLN A 233 -28.74 3.07 3.02
C GLN A 233 -30.07 2.31 2.98
N ARG A 234 -30.79 2.37 4.09
CA ARG A 234 -32.15 1.86 4.20
C ARG A 234 -33.12 2.75 3.44
N GLU A 235 -33.81 2.17 2.46
CA GLU A 235 -34.79 2.88 1.61
C GLU A 235 -36.09 3.22 2.37
N ASP A 236 -36.35 2.54 3.48
CA ASP A 236 -37.59 2.69 4.27
C ASP A 236 -37.52 3.80 5.34
N LYS A 237 -36.42 4.55 5.42
CA LYS A 237 -36.20 5.62 6.40
C LYS A 237 -35.96 6.97 5.71
N SER A 238 -36.60 8.02 6.23
CA SER A 238 -36.42 9.40 5.75
C SER A 238 -35.09 10.03 6.15
N ASN A 239 -34.44 9.49 7.19
CA ASN A 239 -33.13 9.94 7.66
C ASN A 239 -32.03 9.01 7.14
N ILE A 240 -30.78 9.49 7.07
CA ILE A 240 -29.62 8.64 6.75
C ILE A 240 -29.51 7.54 7.82
N CYS A 241 -29.97 6.35 7.46
CA CYS A 241 -29.90 5.15 8.27
C CYS A 241 -29.19 4.09 7.44
N LEU A 242 -28.01 3.68 7.92
CA LEU A 242 -27.20 2.67 7.27
C LEU A 242 -27.38 1.36 8.01
N GLU A 243 -27.52 0.28 7.26
CA GLU A 243 -27.48 -1.07 7.81
C GLU A 243 -26.33 -1.85 7.16
N GLN A 244 -25.75 -2.75 7.95
CA GLN A 244 -24.76 -3.69 7.44
C GLN A 244 -25.46 -4.78 6.64
N VAL A 245 -25.10 -4.91 5.37
CA VAL A 245 -25.68 -5.88 4.42
C VAL A 245 -24.69 -6.98 4.02
N GLY A 246 -23.44 -6.90 4.47
CA GLY A 246 -22.42 -7.88 4.16
C GLY A 246 -21.06 -7.54 4.75
N ILE A 247 -20.06 -8.31 4.34
CA ILE A 247 -18.64 -8.15 4.70
C ILE A 247 -17.76 -8.37 3.49
N THR A 248 -16.66 -7.64 3.41
CA THR A 248 -15.55 -7.90 2.50
C THR A 248 -14.38 -8.46 3.30
N THR A 249 -13.85 -9.61 2.88
CA THR A 249 -12.66 -10.22 3.50
C THR A 249 -11.39 -9.79 2.78
N TYR A 250 -10.44 -9.29 3.55
CA TYR A 250 -9.08 -8.96 3.13
C TYR A 250 -8.11 -10.01 3.64
N PHE A 251 -6.99 -10.14 2.95
CA PHE A 251 -5.86 -10.98 3.37
C PHE A 251 -4.61 -10.12 3.52
N LEU A 252 -3.65 -10.59 4.31
CA LEU A 252 -2.35 -9.94 4.44
C LEU A 252 -1.58 -10.00 3.12
N MET A 253 -1.37 -8.85 2.48
CA MET A 253 -0.67 -8.77 1.19
C MET A 253 0.85 -8.61 1.36
N ALA A 254 1.27 -7.79 2.32
CA ALA A 254 2.67 -7.49 2.59
C ALA A 254 2.86 -7.00 4.03
N VAL A 255 4.06 -7.21 4.57
CA VAL A 255 4.54 -6.63 5.83
C VAL A 255 5.83 -5.91 5.55
N VAL A 256 5.94 -4.67 6.02
CA VAL A 256 7.18 -3.90 5.97
C VAL A 256 7.68 -3.69 7.39
N TYR A 257 8.87 -4.20 7.67
CA TYR A 257 9.60 -3.98 8.91
C TYR A 257 10.39 -2.69 8.74
N LEU A 258 10.07 -1.70 9.56
CA LEU A 258 10.71 -0.39 9.54
C LEU A 258 12.10 -0.48 10.16
N ARG A 259 13.07 0.24 9.59
CA ARG A 259 14.41 0.36 10.17
C ARG A 259 14.33 1.02 11.56
N GLY A 260 15.07 0.47 12.53
CA GLY A 260 15.45 1.21 13.73
C GLY A 260 16.62 2.16 13.46
N ASP A 261 17.18 2.77 14.51
CA ASP A 261 18.21 3.82 14.43
C ASP A 261 19.45 3.47 13.57
N THR A 262 19.81 2.19 13.50
CA THR A 262 20.93 1.69 12.67
C THR A 262 20.50 0.59 11.69
N GLY A 263 19.18 0.46 11.47
CA GLY A 263 18.56 -0.67 10.80
C GLY A 263 18.44 -0.52 9.29
N ARG A 264 17.79 -1.52 8.68
CA ARG A 264 17.39 -1.54 7.28
C ARG A 264 15.89 -1.81 7.22
N ASP A 265 15.23 -1.26 6.20
CA ASP A 265 13.84 -1.60 5.93
C ASP A 265 13.79 -2.97 5.24
N TYR A 266 12.79 -3.79 5.58
CA TYR A 266 12.58 -5.08 4.94
C TYR A 266 11.11 -5.27 4.58
N VAL A 267 10.86 -5.80 3.39
CA VAL A 267 9.50 -6.11 2.94
C VAL A 267 9.36 -7.60 2.70
N ARG A 268 8.27 -8.17 3.22
CA ARG A 268 7.81 -9.52 2.93
C ARG A 268 6.44 -9.44 2.25
N LYS A 269 6.23 -10.26 1.22
CA LYS A 269 4.98 -10.30 0.45
C LYS A 269 4.32 -11.65 0.60
N TYR A 270 3.00 -11.69 0.49
CA TYR A 270 2.23 -12.91 0.66
C TYR A 270 1.22 -13.09 -0.48
N HIS A 271 0.97 -14.34 -0.83
CA HIS A 271 -0.16 -14.72 -1.66
C HIS A 271 -1.46 -14.68 -0.84
N ALA A 272 -2.60 -14.62 -1.53
CA ALA A 272 -3.92 -14.69 -0.89
C ALA A 272 -4.15 -15.99 -0.09
N ALA A 273 -3.38 -17.04 -0.38
CA ALA A 273 -3.38 -18.30 0.37
C ALA A 273 -2.44 -18.29 1.60
N GLY A 274 -1.87 -17.14 1.97
CA GLY A 274 -0.99 -16.98 3.14
C GLY A 274 0.49 -17.35 2.91
N SER A 275 0.84 -17.96 1.78
CA SER A 275 2.23 -18.34 1.50
C SER A 275 3.11 -17.12 1.19
N ASN A 276 4.31 -17.08 1.78
CA ASN A 276 5.31 -16.07 1.50
C ASN A 276 5.82 -16.18 0.05
N ILE A 277 5.90 -15.05 -0.65
CA ILE A 277 6.47 -14.95 -1.99
C ILE A 277 7.99 -14.80 -1.85
N ILE A 278 8.70 -15.92 -1.77
CA ILE A 278 10.15 -15.97 -1.58
C ILE A 278 10.88 -15.77 -2.91
N TRP A 279 11.86 -14.85 -2.92
CA TRP A 279 12.80 -14.72 -4.02
C TRP A 279 13.92 -15.77 -3.90
N ILE A 280 14.15 -16.54 -4.97
CA ILE A 280 15.00 -17.75 -4.97
C ILE A 280 16.52 -17.42 -4.94
N HIS A 281 16.94 -16.17 -5.09
CA HIS A 281 18.37 -15.83 -5.21
C HIS A 281 18.99 -14.99 -4.07
N MET A 282 18.25 -14.71 -2.98
CA MET A 282 18.88 -14.19 -1.77
C MET A 282 19.30 -15.39 -0.92
N VAL A 283 20.50 -15.90 -1.20
CA VAL A 283 21.28 -16.61 -0.19
C VAL A 283 21.64 -15.57 0.89
N CYS A 284 20.70 -15.35 1.81
CA CYS A 284 21.03 -14.89 3.14
C CYS A 284 20.55 -15.99 4.09
N SER A 285 21.46 -16.91 4.34
CA SER A 285 21.51 -17.71 5.54
C SER A 285 21.20 -16.84 6.75
N THR A 286 19.98 -16.92 7.28
CA THR A 286 19.66 -17.16 8.71
C THR A 286 18.14 -17.23 8.82
N VAL A 287 17.65 -18.43 9.10
CA VAL A 287 16.32 -18.67 9.64
C VAL A 287 16.27 -17.97 10.99
N ALA A 288 15.41 -16.97 11.14
CA ALA A 288 14.92 -16.56 12.44
C ALA A 288 13.42 -16.38 12.31
N TRP A 289 12.70 -17.34 12.88
CA TRP A 289 11.30 -17.19 13.26
C TRP A 289 11.24 -16.22 14.44
N ILE A 290 10.35 -15.24 14.34
CA ILE A 290 9.30 -14.80 15.26
C ILE A 290 8.75 -13.50 14.65
#